data_AF-A0A401GYY2-F1
#
_entry.id   AF-A0A401GYY2-F1
#
_cell.length_a   1.000
_cell.length_b   1.000
_cell.length_c   1.000
_cell.angle_alpha   90.00
_cell.angle_beta   90.00
_cell.angle_gamma   90.00
#
_symmetry.space_group_name_H-M   'P 1'
#
loop_
_entity.id
_entity.type
_entity.pdbx_description
1 polymer ?
#
loop_
_entity_poly.entity_id
_entity_poly.type
_entity_poly.pdbx_seq_one_letter_code
_entity_poly.pdbx_strand_id
1 'polypeptide(L)'
;MPKVELPDAEDVEDDEDDEMHRRPESEVLALPSDFSSSERQTFGLEILATFERRIRMGQAYDLLSAIKESLWHQGAFLSDKTKHVQGQKDNTRAQRMIQSVAKHTRSLARRYNHNRQRLIDLRMDDDDSPLRTIDLKKDLTIKNIRVAHSLGDSKEVRVWFWNVAPPGATAQDVAAWAVEVERVEWFRASAEKACHDEEVNKLHEEFR
;
A
#
# COMPACT_ATOMS: atom_id res chain seq x y z
N MET A 1 4.29 15.46 27.39
CA MET A 1 4.58 14.02 27.50
C MET A 1 6.05 13.80 27.16
N PRO A 2 6.83 13.07 27.96
CA PRO A 2 8.24 12.81 27.65
C PRO A 2 8.35 12.00 26.34
N LYS A 3 9.29 12.38 25.48
CA LYS A 3 9.59 11.65 24.25
C LYS A 3 10.22 10.32 24.63
N VAL A 4 9.48 9.23 24.44
CA VAL A 4 10.02 7.87 24.53
C VAL A 4 10.66 7.58 23.19
N GLU A 5 11.99 7.62 23.16
CA GLU A 5 12.77 7.12 22.03
C GLU A 5 12.64 5.60 22.00
N LEU A 6 12.24 5.07 20.84
CA LEU A 6 12.15 3.65 20.58
C LEU A 6 13.58 3.11 20.49
N PRO A 7 13.95 2.05 21.24
CA PRO A 7 15.20 1.35 20.95
C PRO A 7 15.11 0.80 19.53
N ASP A 8 16.17 1.03 18.75
CA ASP A 8 16.39 0.32 17.49
C ASP A 8 16.27 -1.17 17.79
N ALA A 9 15.48 -1.87 16.99
CA ALA A 9 15.38 -3.32 17.10
C ALA A 9 16.77 -3.87 16.80
N GLU A 10 17.51 -4.26 17.83
CA GLU A 10 18.67 -5.12 17.69
C GLU A 10 18.17 -6.36 16.95
N ASP A 11 18.68 -6.54 15.73
CA ASP A 11 18.54 -7.77 14.97
C ASP A 11 19.06 -8.88 15.89
N VAL A 12 18.17 -9.79 16.28
CA VAL A 12 18.56 -10.99 17.01
C VAL A 12 19.55 -11.72 16.10
N GLU A 13 20.79 -11.82 16.54
CA GLU A 13 21.82 -12.64 15.89
C GLU A 13 21.28 -14.09 15.86
N ASP A 14 20.88 -14.53 14.67
CA ASP A 14 20.52 -15.93 14.38
C ASP A 14 21.76 -16.79 14.68
N ASP A 15 21.55 -17.89 15.41
CA ASP A 15 22.55 -18.85 15.89
C ASP A 15 23.65 -19.18 14.84
N GLU A 16 24.93 -19.10 15.27
CA GLU A 16 26.17 -19.28 14.47
C GLU A 16 26.37 -20.69 13.85
N ASP A 17 25.38 -21.58 13.88
CA ASP A 17 25.49 -22.98 13.42
C ASP A 17 24.90 -23.24 12.00
N ASP A 18 24.43 -22.21 11.28
CA ASP A 18 23.77 -22.32 9.96
C ASP A 18 24.71 -21.99 8.77
N GLU A 19 26.03 -21.97 8.98
CA GLU A 19 27.00 -21.42 8.00
C GLU A 19 27.44 -22.41 6.90
N MET A 20 27.07 -23.70 6.98
CA MET A 20 27.50 -24.73 6.02
C MET A 20 26.56 -24.90 4.82
N HIS A 21 25.31 -24.42 4.89
CA HIS A 21 24.33 -24.53 3.81
C HIS A 21 23.78 -23.17 3.44
N ARG A 22 24.12 -22.70 2.23
CA ARG A 22 23.51 -21.50 1.67
C ARG A 22 21.99 -21.71 1.65
N ARG A 23 21.23 -20.84 2.32
CA ARG A 23 19.76 -20.98 2.37
C ARG A 23 19.21 -20.98 0.94
N PRO A 24 18.30 -21.89 0.57
CA PRO A 24 17.80 -22.01 -0.81
C PRO A 24 17.18 -20.70 -1.33
N GLU A 25 16.61 -19.86 -0.45
CA GLU A 25 16.12 -18.52 -0.81
C GLU A 25 17.19 -17.52 -1.27
N SER A 26 18.48 -17.82 -1.08
CA SER A 26 19.61 -16.99 -1.50
C SER A 26 20.21 -17.43 -2.84
N GLU A 27 19.74 -18.54 -3.42
CA GLU A 27 20.19 -19.00 -4.72
C GLU A 27 19.54 -18.19 -5.84
N VAL A 28 20.37 -17.70 -6.77
CA VAL A 28 19.89 -16.92 -7.91
C VAL A 28 19.31 -17.87 -8.94
N LEU A 29 18.01 -17.76 -9.18
CA LEU A 29 17.25 -18.59 -10.14
C LEU A 29 17.67 -18.38 -11.62
N ALA A 30 18.51 -17.39 -11.90
CA ALA A 30 18.99 -17.02 -13.24
C ALA A 30 17.83 -16.81 -14.23
N LEU A 31 16.90 -15.94 -13.86
CA LEU A 31 15.78 -15.58 -14.72
C LEU A 31 16.26 -14.62 -15.83
N PRO A 32 15.53 -14.50 -16.96
CA PRO A 32 15.89 -13.52 -18.00
C PRO A 32 16.09 -12.08 -17.49
N SER A 33 15.39 -11.67 -16.44
CA SER A 33 15.60 -10.37 -15.76
C SER A 33 16.93 -10.22 -15.02
N ASP A 34 17.64 -11.32 -14.74
CA ASP A 34 18.99 -11.29 -14.13
C ASP A 34 20.10 -11.08 -15.17
N PHE A 35 19.79 -11.23 -16.46
CA PHE A 35 20.75 -11.04 -17.55
C PHE A 35 20.62 -9.65 -18.20
N SER A 36 21.75 -9.08 -18.62
CA SER A 36 21.75 -7.88 -19.46
C SER A 36 21.12 -8.16 -20.82
N SER A 37 20.72 -7.10 -21.54
CA SER A 37 20.09 -7.30 -22.83
C SER A 37 20.99 -7.95 -23.89
N SER A 38 22.30 -7.72 -23.83
CA SER A 38 23.29 -8.35 -24.72
C SER A 38 23.46 -9.84 -24.41
N GLU A 39 23.43 -10.21 -23.13
CA GLU A 39 23.50 -11.60 -22.69
C GLU A 39 22.21 -12.35 -23.07
N ARG A 40 21.05 -11.73 -22.88
CA ARG A 40 19.77 -12.31 -23.32
C ARG A 40 19.76 -12.63 -24.81
N GLN A 41 20.33 -11.76 -25.64
CA GLN A 41 20.44 -12.01 -27.08
C GLN A 41 21.43 -13.14 -27.38
N THR A 42 22.56 -13.15 -26.69
CA THR A 42 23.62 -14.17 -26.85
C THR A 42 23.13 -15.58 -26.46
N PHE A 43 22.33 -15.67 -25.38
CA PHE A 43 21.77 -16.91 -24.87
C PHE A 43 20.40 -17.27 -25.48
N GLY A 44 19.87 -16.45 -26.40
CA GLY A 44 18.57 -16.71 -27.04
C GLY A 44 17.37 -16.63 -26.08
N LEU A 45 17.47 -15.84 -25.00
CA LEU A 45 16.46 -15.73 -23.94
C LEU A 45 15.35 -14.72 -24.23
N GLU A 46 15.31 -14.12 -25.42
CA GLU A 46 14.36 -13.04 -25.76
C GLU A 46 12.90 -13.48 -25.60
N ILE A 47 12.54 -14.65 -26.11
CA ILE A 47 11.18 -15.18 -26.00
C ILE A 47 10.81 -15.39 -24.52
N LEU A 48 11.72 -15.99 -23.74
CA LEU A 48 11.49 -16.23 -22.32
C LEU A 48 11.35 -14.92 -21.54
N ALA A 49 12.13 -13.89 -21.90
CA ALA A 49 12.02 -12.55 -21.33
C ALA A 49 10.64 -11.92 -21.60
N THR A 50 10.03 -12.16 -22.78
CA THR A 50 8.66 -11.68 -23.05
C THR A 50 7.61 -12.33 -22.14
N PHE A 51 7.73 -13.64 -21.88
CA PHE A 51 6.84 -14.36 -20.98
C PHE A 51 7.04 -13.92 -19.53
N GLU A 52 8.29 -13.82 -19.08
CA GLU A 52 8.62 -13.33 -17.74
C GLU A 52 8.04 -11.92 -17.52
N ARG A 53 8.21 -11.02 -18.49
CA ARG A 53 7.64 -9.66 -18.43
C ARG A 53 6.13 -9.70 -18.25
N ARG A 54 5.41 -10.55 -19.00
CA ARG A 54 3.94 -10.67 -18.88
C ARG A 54 3.53 -11.18 -17.50
N ILE A 55 4.24 -12.17 -16.96
CA ILE A 55 3.98 -12.70 -15.61
C ILE A 55 4.25 -11.62 -14.56
N ARG A 56 5.38 -10.92 -14.65
CA ARG A 56 5.74 -9.85 -13.72
C ARG A 56 4.74 -8.69 -13.77
N MET A 57 4.24 -8.34 -14.96
CA MET A 57 3.19 -7.33 -15.10
C MET A 57 1.92 -7.74 -14.32
N GLY A 58 1.46 -8.98 -14.48
CA GLY A 58 0.33 -9.51 -13.68
C GLY A 58 0.61 -9.44 -12.18
N GLN A 59 1.79 -9.93 -11.76
CA GLN A 59 2.22 -9.88 -10.37
C GLN A 59 2.25 -8.45 -9.80
N ALA A 60 2.64 -7.45 -10.60
CA ALA A 60 2.65 -6.06 -10.17
C ALA A 60 1.24 -5.56 -9.81
N TYR A 61 0.24 -5.88 -10.65
CA TYR A 61 -1.16 -5.52 -10.38
C TYR A 61 -1.74 -6.29 -9.18
N ASP A 62 -1.41 -7.57 -9.04
CA ASP A 62 -1.83 -8.39 -7.89
C ASP A 62 -1.25 -7.83 -6.58
N LEU A 63 0.05 -7.48 -6.59
CA LEU A 63 0.72 -6.86 -5.45
C LEU A 63 0.13 -5.49 -5.11
N LEU A 64 -0.19 -4.66 -6.11
CA LEU A 64 -0.88 -3.39 -5.87
C LEU A 64 -2.26 -3.60 -5.24
N SER A 65 -3.01 -4.60 -5.70
CA SER A 65 -4.33 -4.93 -5.14
C SER A 65 -4.21 -5.39 -3.68
N ALA A 66 -3.23 -6.25 -3.37
CA ALA A 66 -2.94 -6.69 -2.01
C ALA A 66 -2.48 -5.54 -1.11
N ILE A 67 -1.69 -4.58 -1.63
CA ILE A 67 -1.29 -3.38 -0.88
C ILE A 67 -2.52 -2.52 -0.55
N LYS A 68 -3.40 -2.28 -1.53
CA LYS A 68 -4.65 -1.53 -1.31
C LYS A 68 -5.48 -2.19 -0.21
N GLU A 69 -5.73 -3.49 -0.30
CA GLU A 69 -6.50 -4.26 0.69
C GLU A 69 -5.87 -4.21 2.09
N SER A 70 -4.56 -4.43 2.19
CA SER A 70 -3.83 -4.35 3.48
C SER A 70 -3.92 -2.94 4.10
N LEU A 71 -3.87 -1.89 3.28
CA LEU A 71 -4.08 -0.52 3.75
C LEU A 71 -5.52 -0.30 4.24
N TRP A 72 -6.53 -0.82 3.55
CA TRP A 72 -7.93 -0.78 4.02
C TRP A 72 -8.09 -1.46 5.38
N HIS A 73 -7.52 -2.65 5.56
CA HIS A 73 -7.52 -3.34 6.85
C HIS A 73 -6.83 -2.52 7.94
N GLN A 74 -5.69 -1.91 7.64
CA GLN A 74 -4.99 -1.05 8.58
C GLN A 74 -5.84 0.16 9.01
N GLY A 75 -6.54 0.78 8.07
CA GLY A 75 -7.48 1.88 8.34
C GLY A 75 -8.65 1.44 9.22
N ALA A 76 -9.22 0.26 8.95
CA ALA A 76 -10.28 -0.33 9.76
C ALA A 76 -9.82 -0.58 11.21
N PHE A 77 -8.65 -1.21 11.41
CA PHE A 77 -8.11 -1.46 12.75
C PHE A 77 -7.80 -0.18 13.52
N LEU A 78 -7.29 0.86 12.85
CA LEU A 78 -7.09 2.17 13.48
C LEU A 78 -8.42 2.74 13.98
N SER A 79 -9.45 2.66 13.15
CA SER A 79 -10.79 3.16 13.49
C SER A 79 -11.44 2.38 14.64
N ASP A 80 -11.27 1.05 14.67
CA ASP A 80 -11.80 0.21 15.74
C ASP A 80 -11.04 0.43 17.05
N LYS A 81 -9.71 0.61 16.98
CA LYS A 81 -8.90 0.99 18.14
C LYS A 81 -9.39 2.31 18.74
N THR A 82 -9.60 3.34 17.91
CA THR A 82 -10.06 4.65 18.40
C THR A 82 -11.43 4.60 19.07
N LYS A 83 -12.32 3.70 18.63
CA LYS A 83 -13.71 3.64 19.11
C LYS A 83 -13.93 2.69 20.29
N HIS A 84 -13.25 1.56 20.31
CA HIS A 84 -13.60 0.43 21.18
C HIS A 84 -12.54 0.07 22.22
N VAL A 85 -11.30 0.53 22.07
CA VAL A 85 -10.19 0.04 22.91
C VAL A 85 -9.95 1.01 24.07
N GLN A 86 -10.19 0.52 25.29
CA GLN A 86 -9.92 1.22 26.55
C GLN A 86 -8.99 0.40 27.44
N GLY A 87 -8.19 1.07 28.27
CA GLY A 87 -7.25 0.40 29.16
C GLY A 87 -5.95 -0.07 28.49
N GLN A 88 -4.93 -0.35 29.31
CA GLN A 88 -3.56 -0.57 28.83
C GLN A 88 -3.40 -1.89 28.06
N LYS A 89 -3.96 -2.99 28.58
CA LYS A 89 -3.83 -4.34 27.99
C LYS A 89 -4.41 -4.43 26.59
N ASP A 90 -5.62 -3.91 26.40
CA ASP A 90 -6.31 -3.94 25.11
C ASP A 90 -5.65 -2.97 24.12
N ASN A 91 -5.11 -1.84 24.60
CA ASN A 91 -4.29 -0.96 23.78
C ASN A 91 -3.04 -1.64 23.25
N THR A 92 -2.30 -2.37 24.09
CA THR A 92 -1.12 -3.13 23.65
C THR A 92 -1.51 -4.19 22.62
N ARG A 93 -2.62 -4.91 22.83
CA ARG A 93 -3.10 -5.95 21.90
C ARG A 93 -3.49 -5.35 20.55
N ALA A 94 -4.29 -4.28 20.54
CA ALA A 94 -4.68 -3.59 19.32
C ALA A 94 -3.48 -2.99 18.58
N GLN A 95 -2.52 -2.42 19.31
CA GLN A 95 -1.30 -1.89 18.74
C GLN A 95 -0.46 -2.96 18.05
N ARG A 96 -0.33 -4.16 18.66
CA ARG A 96 0.38 -5.29 18.03
C ARG A 96 -0.29 -5.74 16.73
N MET A 97 -1.62 -5.78 16.68
CA MET A 97 -2.34 -6.11 15.44
C MET A 97 -2.08 -5.07 14.35
N ILE A 98 -2.18 -3.77 14.67
CA ILE A 98 -1.90 -2.68 13.73
C ILE A 98 -0.45 -2.75 13.22
N GLN A 99 0.51 -3.01 14.11
CA GLN A 99 1.91 -3.17 13.75
C GLN A 99 2.14 -4.38 12.83
N SER A 100 1.47 -5.50 13.08
CA SER A 100 1.53 -6.70 12.25
C SER A 100 1.04 -6.42 10.83
N VAL A 101 -0.11 -5.75 10.70
CA VAL A 101 -0.66 -5.36 9.39
C VAL A 101 0.26 -4.35 8.70
N ALA A 102 0.78 -3.35 9.41
CA ALA A 102 1.74 -2.40 8.84
C ALA A 102 3.04 -3.08 8.35
N LYS A 103 3.55 -4.07 9.09
CA LYS A 103 4.70 -4.90 8.67
C LYS A 103 4.36 -5.68 7.40
N HIS A 104 3.17 -6.26 7.33
CA HIS A 104 2.70 -6.98 6.15
C HIS A 104 2.59 -6.06 4.93
N THR A 105 1.95 -4.89 5.06
CA THR A 105 1.85 -3.87 4.00
C THR A 105 3.23 -3.47 3.48
N ARG A 106 4.20 -3.20 4.37
CA ARG A 106 5.58 -2.87 3.97
C ARG A 106 6.26 -4.02 3.22
N SER A 107 6.03 -5.25 3.65
CA SER A 107 6.58 -6.44 2.96
C SER A 107 6.01 -6.56 1.55
N LEU A 108 4.71 -6.33 1.36
CA LEU A 108 4.08 -6.34 0.03
C LEU A 108 4.66 -5.23 -0.86
N ALA A 109 4.80 -4.02 -0.32
CA ALA A 109 5.39 -2.89 -1.05
C ALA A 109 6.85 -3.13 -1.45
N ARG A 110 7.66 -3.77 -0.59
CA ARG A 110 9.03 -4.19 -0.95
C ARG A 110 9.04 -5.19 -2.11
N ARG A 111 8.14 -6.19 -2.07
CA ARG A 111 8.00 -7.18 -3.16
C ARG A 111 7.58 -6.51 -4.46
N TYR A 112 6.66 -5.55 -4.40
CA TYR A 112 6.26 -4.75 -5.56
C TYR A 112 7.43 -3.95 -6.14
N ASN A 113 8.17 -3.21 -5.31
CA ASN A 113 9.32 -2.44 -5.76
C ASN A 113 10.41 -3.33 -6.38
N HIS A 114 10.65 -4.51 -5.80
CA HIS A 114 11.56 -5.49 -6.38
C HIS A 114 11.06 -5.99 -7.74
N ASN A 115 9.78 -6.38 -7.84
CA ASN A 115 9.18 -6.82 -9.10
C ASN A 115 9.25 -5.72 -10.18
N ARG A 116 8.99 -4.46 -9.81
CA ARG A 116 9.10 -3.30 -10.69
C ARG A 116 10.53 -3.11 -11.21
N GLN A 117 11.54 -3.27 -10.35
CA GLN A 117 12.93 -3.18 -10.80
C GLN A 117 13.23 -4.23 -11.87
N ARG A 118 12.75 -5.46 -11.69
CA ARG A 118 12.91 -6.52 -12.69
C ARG A 118 12.15 -6.24 -13.99
N LEU A 119 11.01 -5.54 -13.93
CA LEU A 119 10.31 -5.07 -15.13
C LEU A 119 11.14 -4.03 -15.91
N ILE A 120 11.82 -3.11 -15.20
CA ILE A 120 12.74 -2.15 -15.82
C ILE A 120 13.91 -2.87 -16.48
N ASP A 121 14.51 -3.86 -15.80
CA ASP A 121 15.62 -4.66 -16.33
C ASP A 121 15.22 -5.42 -17.62
N LEU A 122 13.94 -5.77 -17.77
CA LEU A 122 13.34 -6.39 -18.94
C LEU A 122 12.93 -5.38 -20.05
N ARG A 123 13.42 -4.14 -19.98
CA ARG A 123 13.13 -3.05 -20.94
C ARG A 123 11.64 -2.68 -21.00
N MET A 124 10.99 -2.57 -19.86
CA MET A 124 9.73 -1.85 -19.79
C MET A 124 10.05 -0.35 -19.78
N ASP A 125 9.61 0.38 -20.81
CA ASP A 125 9.79 1.83 -20.88
C ASP A 125 9.03 2.52 -19.75
N ASP A 126 9.70 3.44 -19.04
CA ASP A 126 9.21 4.08 -17.82
C ASP A 126 8.18 5.18 -18.12
N ASP A 127 8.21 5.77 -19.32
CA ASP A 127 7.49 7.02 -19.62
C ASP A 127 5.95 6.85 -19.71
N ASP A 128 5.46 5.67 -20.11
CA ASP A 128 4.02 5.44 -20.34
C ASP A 128 3.38 4.41 -19.37
N SER A 129 4.13 3.86 -18.41
CA SER A 129 3.57 2.88 -17.48
C SER A 129 2.85 3.54 -16.31
N PRO A 130 1.60 3.15 -15.98
CA PRO A 130 0.93 3.64 -14.78
C PRO A 130 1.60 3.15 -13.49
N LEU A 131 2.52 2.17 -13.59
CA LEU A 131 3.20 1.53 -12.47
C LEU A 131 4.45 2.34 -12.05
N ARG A 132 4.38 3.01 -10.91
CA ARG A 132 5.50 3.79 -10.33
C ARG A 132 6.13 3.08 -9.13
N THR A 133 7.32 3.48 -8.70
CA THR A 133 7.93 2.97 -7.47
C THR A 133 7.18 3.51 -6.25
N ILE A 134 6.98 2.68 -5.23
CA ILE A 134 6.30 3.08 -3.98
C ILE A 134 7.34 3.58 -2.97
N ASP A 135 7.12 4.78 -2.43
CA ASP A 135 7.88 5.29 -1.28
C ASP A 135 7.37 4.62 0.01
N LEU A 136 8.17 3.71 0.58
CA LEU A 136 7.81 2.95 1.77
C LEU A 136 7.50 3.81 3.01
N LYS A 137 7.95 5.07 3.05
CA LYS A 137 7.72 5.99 4.17
C LYS A 137 6.46 6.81 3.99
N LYS A 138 6.21 7.30 2.77
CA LYS A 138 5.14 8.28 2.49
C LYS A 138 3.87 7.64 1.92
N ASP A 139 4.03 6.65 1.04
CA ASP A 139 2.92 6.13 0.24
C ASP A 139 2.06 5.09 0.99
N LEU A 140 2.56 4.58 2.12
CA LEU A 140 1.93 3.52 2.91
C LEU A 140 1.09 4.05 4.09
N THR A 141 0.74 5.33 4.06
CA THR A 141 -0.14 5.94 5.05
C THR A 141 -1.58 5.95 4.55
N ILE A 142 -2.51 5.47 5.38
CA ILE A 142 -3.95 5.58 5.12
C ILE A 142 -4.57 6.53 6.14
N LYS A 143 -5.45 7.42 5.66
CA LYS A 143 -6.30 8.21 6.55
C LYS A 143 -7.35 7.35 7.20
N ASN A 144 -7.75 7.70 8.42
CA ASN A 144 -8.90 7.07 9.05
C ASN A 144 -10.17 7.55 8.34
N ILE A 145 -10.80 6.65 7.61
CA ILE A 145 -11.98 6.93 6.77
C ILE A 145 -13.23 7.23 7.63
N ARG A 146 -13.20 6.90 8.92
CA ARG A 146 -14.30 7.18 9.86
C ARG A 146 -14.17 8.54 10.55
N VAL A 147 -13.06 9.23 10.38
CA VAL A 147 -12.87 10.56 10.98
C VAL A 147 -13.38 11.61 9.99
N ALA A 148 -14.16 12.55 10.52
CA ALA A 148 -14.62 13.75 9.83
C ALA A 148 -13.46 14.44 9.09
N HIS A 149 -13.71 14.91 7.87
CA HIS A 149 -12.75 15.68 7.12
C HIS A 149 -12.41 16.98 7.87
N SER A 150 -11.12 17.20 8.08
CA SER A 150 -10.60 18.43 8.65
C SER A 150 -10.31 19.47 7.55
N LEU A 151 -10.36 20.76 7.93
CA LEU A 151 -9.98 21.87 7.06
C LEU A 151 -8.56 21.66 6.51
N GLY A 152 -8.44 21.42 5.21
CA GLY A 152 -7.16 21.15 4.52
C GLY A 152 -7.05 19.76 3.90
N ASP A 153 -7.92 18.81 4.29
CA ASP A 153 -7.88 17.44 3.78
C ASP A 153 -8.11 17.34 2.27
N SER A 154 -8.83 18.30 1.68
CA SER A 154 -9.07 18.38 0.24
C SER A 154 -7.81 18.66 -0.59
N LYS A 155 -6.72 19.14 0.04
CA LYS A 155 -5.44 19.41 -0.62
C LYS A 155 -4.51 18.19 -0.64
N GLU A 156 -4.85 17.13 0.08
CA GLU A 156 -4.03 15.94 0.10
C GLU A 156 -4.26 15.09 -1.15
N VAL A 157 -3.20 14.99 -1.96
CA VAL A 157 -3.20 14.18 -3.17
C VAL A 157 -3.14 12.71 -2.77
N ARG A 158 -4.17 11.96 -3.17
CA ARG A 158 -4.22 10.50 -3.02
C ARG A 158 -3.04 9.87 -3.76
N VAL A 159 -2.39 8.89 -3.13
CA VAL A 159 -1.21 8.22 -3.71
C VAL A 159 -1.54 7.61 -5.08
N TRP A 160 -0.60 7.71 -6.03
CA TRP A 160 -0.81 7.35 -7.44
C TRP A 160 -1.44 5.96 -7.66
N PHE A 161 -1.06 4.96 -6.85
CA PHE A 161 -1.50 3.57 -7.07
C PHE A 161 -3.00 3.38 -6.85
N TRP A 162 -3.66 4.29 -6.13
CA TRP A 162 -5.11 4.27 -5.97
C TRP A 162 -5.85 4.52 -7.29
N ASN A 163 -5.23 5.22 -8.23
CA ASN A 163 -5.80 5.53 -9.55
C ASN A 163 -5.41 4.48 -10.61
N VAL A 164 -4.61 3.48 -10.24
CA VAL A 164 -4.24 2.40 -11.14
C VAL A 164 -5.40 1.43 -11.28
N ALA A 165 -5.90 1.33 -12.50
CA ALA A 165 -6.93 0.39 -12.87
C ALA A 165 -6.40 -1.05 -12.93
N PRO A 166 -7.24 -2.05 -12.60
CA PRO A 166 -6.87 -3.44 -12.76
C PRO A 166 -6.63 -3.80 -14.23
N PRO A 167 -5.77 -4.79 -14.51
CA PRO A 167 -5.43 -5.18 -15.87
C PRO A 167 -6.68 -5.70 -16.58
N GLY A 168 -6.93 -5.19 -17.79
CA GLY A 168 -8.11 -5.52 -18.59
C GLY A 168 -9.31 -4.58 -18.40
N ALA A 169 -9.25 -3.62 -17.47
CA ALA A 169 -10.22 -2.54 -17.39
C ALA A 169 -10.14 -1.64 -18.63
N THR A 170 -11.27 -1.34 -19.25
CA THR A 170 -11.34 -0.37 -20.34
C THR A 170 -11.24 1.05 -19.78
N ALA A 171 -10.84 2.03 -20.60
CA ALA A 171 -10.83 3.44 -20.19
C ALA A 171 -12.20 3.91 -19.66
N GLN A 172 -13.29 3.35 -20.20
CA GLN A 172 -14.64 3.61 -19.73
C GLN A 172 -14.88 3.05 -18.32
N ASP A 173 -14.38 1.85 -18.02
CA ASP A 173 -14.48 1.26 -16.67
C ASP A 173 -13.72 2.10 -15.64
N VAL A 174 -12.53 2.59 -16.01
CA VAL A 174 -11.73 3.46 -15.13
C VAL A 174 -12.44 4.79 -14.87
N ALA A 175 -12.98 5.42 -15.92
CA ALA A 175 -13.72 6.67 -15.79
C ALA A 175 -15.01 6.49 -14.96
N ALA A 176 -15.75 5.40 -15.20
CA ALA A 176 -16.94 5.08 -14.43
C ALA A 176 -16.61 4.85 -12.94
N TRP A 177 -15.51 4.15 -12.66
CA TRP A 177 -15.05 3.92 -11.29
C TRP A 177 -14.60 5.22 -10.61
N ALA A 178 -13.90 6.11 -11.32
CA ALA A 178 -13.52 7.42 -10.78
C ALA A 178 -14.74 8.26 -10.38
N VAL A 179 -15.77 8.30 -11.24
CA VAL A 179 -17.05 8.96 -10.93
C VAL A 179 -17.74 8.32 -9.72
N GLU A 180 -17.68 6.99 -9.59
CA GLU A 180 -18.21 6.29 -8.42
C GLU A 180 -17.50 6.70 -7.13
N VAL A 181 -16.16 6.77 -7.15
CA VAL A 181 -15.36 7.19 -6.00
C VAL A 181 -15.71 8.62 -5.58
N GLU A 182 -15.75 9.56 -6.53
CA GLU A 182 -16.16 10.95 -6.26
C GLU A 182 -17.58 11.03 -5.70
N ARG A 183 -18.51 10.22 -6.21
CA ARG A 183 -19.88 10.16 -5.71
C ARG A 183 -19.93 9.66 -4.27
N VAL A 184 -19.18 8.60 -3.93
CA VAL A 184 -19.11 8.08 -2.56
C VAL A 184 -18.49 9.11 -1.61
N GLU A 185 -17.44 9.81 -2.05
CA GLU A 185 -16.83 10.90 -1.28
C GLU A 185 -17.82 12.05 -1.05
N TRP A 186 -18.57 12.44 -2.07
CA TRP A 186 -19.62 13.46 -1.96
C TRP A 186 -20.70 13.05 -0.95
N PHE A 187 -21.20 11.80 -1.00
CA PHE A 187 -22.20 11.33 -0.04
C PHE A 187 -21.68 11.36 1.40
N ARG A 188 -20.41 11.01 1.62
CA ARG A 188 -19.79 11.10 2.95
C ARG A 188 -19.70 12.54 3.43
N ALA A 189 -19.14 13.43 2.61
CA ALA A 189 -19.02 14.84 2.94
C ALA A 189 -20.39 15.51 3.17
N SER A 190 -21.41 15.14 2.39
CA SER A 190 -22.78 15.64 2.57
C SER A 190 -23.42 15.14 3.86
N ALA A 191 -23.21 13.87 4.23
CA ALA A 191 -23.73 13.32 5.49
C ALA A 191 -23.03 13.95 6.70
N GLU A 192 -21.73 14.20 6.58
CA GLU A 192 -20.93 14.89 7.60
C GLU A 192 -21.40 16.34 7.81
N LYS A 193 -21.59 17.09 6.71
CA LYS A 193 -22.20 18.43 6.77
C LYS A 193 -23.55 18.40 7.49
N ALA A 194 -24.41 17.44 7.16
CA ALA A 194 -25.72 17.32 7.80
C ALA A 194 -25.62 17.07 9.31
N CYS A 195 -24.67 16.25 9.76
CA CYS A 195 -24.42 16.03 11.19
C CYS A 195 -23.96 17.32 11.89
N HIS A 196 -23.05 18.08 11.28
CA HIS A 196 -22.60 19.35 11.84
C HIS A 196 -23.70 20.41 11.88
N ASP A 197 -24.54 20.50 10.84
CA ASP A 197 -25.70 21.39 10.82
C ASP A 197 -26.67 21.02 11.98
N GLU A 198 -26.85 19.73 12.26
CA GLU A 198 -27.67 19.26 13.40
C GLU A 198 -27.04 19.64 14.76
N GLU A 199 -25.74 19.45 14.94
CA GLU A 199 -25.01 19.83 16.16
C GLU A 199 -25.11 21.34 16.44
N VAL A 200 -24.94 22.16 15.41
CA VAL A 200 -25.06 23.63 15.50
C VAL A 200 -26.49 24.03 15.88
N ASN A 201 -27.51 23.39 15.31
CA ASN A 201 -28.90 23.67 15.68
C ASN A 201 -29.21 23.29 17.12
N LYS A 202 -28.70 22.14 17.61
CA LYS A 202 -28.86 21.73 19.02
C LYS A 202 -28.24 22.75 19.97
N LEU A 203 -27.01 23.19 19.69
CA LEU A 203 -26.33 24.23 20.48
C LEU A 203 -27.14 25.53 20.51
N HIS A 204 -27.66 26.00 19.37
CA HIS A 204 -28.49 27.21 19.35
C HIS A 204 -29.75 27.10 20.21
N GLU A 205 -30.40 25.94 20.25
CA GLU A 205 -31.57 25.72 21.12
C GLU A 205 -31.19 25.60 22.60
N GLU A 206 -30.01 25.07 22.94
CA GLU A 206 -29.52 25.02 24.33
C GLU A 206 -29.16 26.40 24.91
N PHE A 207 -28.72 27.34 24.07
CA PHE A 207 -28.39 28.71 24.48
C PHE A 207 -29.59 29.67 24.54
N ARG A 208 -30.78 29.19 24.17
CA ARG A 208 -32.02 29.97 24.12
C ARG A 208 -32.83 29.87 25.41
#